data_AF-A0A2E0FDZ2-F1
#
_entry.id   AF-A0A2E0FDZ2-F1
#
_cell.length_a   1.000
_cell.length_b   1.000
_cell.length_c   1.000
_cell.angle_alpha   90.00
_cell.angle_beta   90.00
_cell.angle_gamma   90.00
#
_symmetry.space_group_name_H-M   'P 1'
#
loop_
_entity.id
_entity.type
_entity.pdbx_description
1 polymer ?
#
loop_
_entity_poly.entity_id
_entity_poly.type
_entity_poly.pdbx_seq_one_letter_code
_entity_poly.pdbx_strand_id
1 'polypeptide(L)'
;MGITPHVSWQDKFLLQFLKILLPKVEALENTVSIIIQGPLNDRSIKTIPAYLTYGQVIVSCWDNDDISKLDPYLNQIDLVVNNYADALPRARRTHHRNPIILQNFTTHNALKKATGYFSIKTRSDESWPELDPLLNMLRNNRDTKDPNTGIYNDYKIITSNIYFRYDSQCKFHPSDHLIAGRTTRMKDIFYKTYIDCMYGSIAGVGPEELIGKSVVSTYRDPTTKSFDFPFANRSVELMKKHFDIIRISALPRHIWTSSYRKYDPLYSEEDWCHHINNIDKRG
;
A
#
# COMPACT_ATOMS: atom_id res chain seq x y z
N MET A 1 51.61 -9.85 25.50
CA MET A 1 50.60 -10.92 25.57
C MET A 1 49.24 -10.27 25.42
N GLY A 2 48.54 -10.53 24.31
CA GLY A 2 47.22 -9.93 24.08
C GLY A 2 46.17 -10.61 24.95
N ILE A 3 45.50 -9.82 25.80
CA ILE A 3 44.37 -10.29 26.60
C ILE A 3 43.24 -10.60 25.62
N THR A 4 42.86 -11.87 25.49
CA THR A 4 41.65 -12.25 24.76
C THR A 4 40.45 -11.86 25.64
N PRO A 5 39.50 -11.05 25.14
CA PRO A 5 38.35 -10.66 25.93
C PRO A 5 37.53 -11.91 26.31
N HIS A 6 37.21 -12.02 27.60
CA HIS A 6 36.34 -13.09 28.09
C HIS A 6 34.92 -12.87 27.56
N VAL A 7 34.45 -13.78 26.72
CA VAL A 7 33.06 -13.80 26.24
C VAL A 7 32.29 -14.78 27.11
N SER A 8 31.24 -14.29 27.77
CA SER A 8 30.43 -15.11 28.67
C SER A 8 29.72 -16.24 27.91
N TRP A 9 29.31 -17.29 28.63
CA TRP A 9 28.50 -18.36 28.02
C TRP A 9 27.15 -17.83 27.50
N GLN A 10 26.57 -16.84 28.18
CA GLN A 10 25.32 -16.20 27.76
C GLN A 10 25.48 -15.47 26.42
N ASP A 11 26.59 -14.75 26.23
CA ASP A 11 26.89 -14.06 24.97
C ASP A 11 27.10 -15.05 23.81
N LYS A 12 27.77 -16.17 24.07
CA LYS A 12 27.95 -17.24 23.07
C LYS A 12 26.61 -17.86 22.67
N PHE A 13 25.75 -18.14 23.65
CA PHE A 13 24.40 -18.65 23.40
C PHE A 13 23.56 -17.64 22.60
N LEU A 14 23.55 -16.37 23.01
CA LEU A 14 22.82 -15.32 22.32
C LEU A 14 23.30 -15.16 20.88
N LEU A 15 24.62 -15.15 20.64
CA LEU A 15 25.18 -15.08 19.30
C LEU A 15 24.74 -16.27 18.44
N GLN A 16 24.76 -17.49 18.98
CA GLN A 16 24.30 -18.68 18.25
C GLN A 16 22.81 -18.60 17.92
N PHE A 17 21.99 -18.17 18.88
CA PHE A 17 20.56 -17.92 18.67
C PHE A 17 20.32 -16.90 17.55
N LEU A 18 21.01 -15.76 17.59
CA LEU A 18 20.89 -14.71 16.57
C LEU A 18 21.33 -15.20 15.18
N LYS A 19 22.39 -16.02 15.08
CA LYS A 19 22.81 -16.62 13.81
C LYS A 19 21.76 -17.56 13.21
N ILE A 20 21.01 -18.27 14.04
CA ILE A 20 19.91 -19.15 13.61
C ILE A 20 18.67 -18.32 13.21
N LEU A 21 18.43 -17.22 13.92
CA LEU A 21 17.28 -16.36 13.70
C LEU A 21 17.42 -15.48 12.45
N LEU A 22 18.62 -14.93 12.21
CA LEU A 22 18.91 -14.01 11.11
C LEU A 22 18.40 -14.47 9.75
N PRO A 23 18.75 -15.68 9.23
CA PRO A 23 18.28 -16.11 7.92
C PRO A 23 16.74 -16.27 7.85
N LYS A 24 16.08 -16.55 8.97
CA LYS A 24 14.61 -16.63 9.03
C LYS A 24 13.98 -15.24 8.97
N VAL A 25 14.60 -14.26 9.61
CA VAL A 25 14.17 -12.85 9.55
C VAL A 25 14.40 -12.30 8.15
N GLU A 26 15.57 -12.53 7.55
CA GLU A 26 15.87 -12.11 6.18
C GLU A 26 14.90 -12.74 5.16
N ALA A 27 14.58 -14.04 5.33
CA ALA A 27 13.58 -14.71 4.50
C ALA A 27 12.21 -14.06 4.66
N LEU A 28 11.77 -13.79 5.90
CA LEU A 28 10.50 -13.11 6.18
C LEU A 28 10.46 -11.72 5.57
N GLU A 29 11.51 -10.91 5.73
CA GLU A 29 11.59 -9.52 5.24
C GLU A 29 11.56 -9.40 3.71
N ASN A 30 11.68 -10.52 2.99
CA ASN A 30 11.55 -10.59 1.53
C ASN A 30 10.19 -11.15 1.06
N THR A 31 9.30 -11.53 1.98
CA THR A 31 7.95 -12.00 1.63
C THR A 31 7.01 -10.85 1.28
N VAL A 32 6.07 -11.12 0.37
CA VAL A 32 5.06 -10.16 -0.08
C VAL A 32 3.67 -10.79 -0.12
N SER A 33 2.67 -10.00 0.25
CA SER A 33 1.25 -10.26 0.00
C SER A 33 0.73 -9.31 -1.06
N ILE A 34 0.13 -9.84 -2.13
CA ILE A 34 -0.49 -9.06 -3.19
C ILE A 34 -2.01 -9.12 -3.01
N ILE A 35 -2.64 -7.96 -2.90
CA ILE A 35 -4.05 -7.78 -2.64
C ILE A 35 -4.71 -7.23 -3.89
N ILE A 36 -5.62 -8.01 -4.48
CA ILE A 36 -6.49 -7.57 -5.57
C ILE A 36 -7.80 -7.08 -4.95
N GLN A 37 -8.09 -5.78 -5.08
CA GLN A 37 -9.21 -5.14 -4.40
C GLN A 37 -10.35 -4.75 -5.36
N GLY A 38 -11.58 -5.12 -5.00
CA GLY A 38 -12.81 -4.66 -5.63
C GLY A 38 -13.58 -5.76 -6.35
N PRO A 39 -14.61 -5.40 -7.14
CA PRO A 39 -15.42 -6.38 -7.88
C PRO A 39 -14.57 -7.28 -8.77
N LEU A 40 -14.94 -8.55 -8.90
CA LEU A 40 -14.18 -9.47 -9.74
C LEU A 40 -14.13 -9.01 -11.20
N ASN A 41 -12.94 -8.97 -11.76
CA ASN A 41 -12.69 -8.48 -13.10
C ASN A 41 -11.71 -9.41 -13.83
N ASP A 42 -12.05 -9.81 -15.05
CA ASP A 42 -11.29 -10.77 -15.84
C ASP A 42 -9.83 -10.33 -16.06
N ARG A 43 -9.56 -9.01 -16.04
CA ARG A 43 -8.21 -8.45 -16.18
C ARG A 43 -7.31 -8.89 -15.04
N SER A 44 -7.68 -8.60 -13.79
CA SER A 44 -6.87 -8.98 -12.62
C SER A 44 -6.85 -10.49 -12.39
N ILE A 45 -7.93 -11.20 -12.72
CA ILE A 45 -7.97 -12.68 -12.68
C ILE A 45 -6.89 -13.28 -13.58
N LYS A 46 -6.70 -12.73 -14.79
CA LYS A 46 -5.63 -13.17 -15.71
C LYS A 46 -4.22 -12.83 -15.20
N THR A 47 -4.10 -11.89 -14.27
CA THR A 47 -2.81 -11.50 -13.65
C THR A 47 -2.42 -12.39 -12.47
N ILE A 48 -3.37 -13.13 -11.87
CA ILE A 48 -3.12 -14.00 -10.70
C ILE A 48 -1.90 -14.93 -10.87
N PRO A 49 -1.70 -15.64 -12.00
CA PRO A 49 -0.53 -16.49 -12.18
C PRO A 49 0.81 -15.74 -12.04
N ALA A 50 0.88 -14.49 -12.50
CA ALA A 50 2.07 -13.67 -12.33
C ALA A 50 2.25 -13.22 -10.88
N TYR A 51 1.17 -12.92 -10.16
CA TYR A 51 1.27 -12.56 -8.74
C TYR A 51 1.69 -13.73 -7.84
N LEU A 52 1.27 -14.94 -8.15
CA LEU A 52 1.65 -16.15 -7.42
C LEU A 52 3.16 -16.43 -7.47
N THR A 53 3.90 -15.90 -8.46
CA THR A 53 5.37 -16.03 -8.50
C THR A 53 6.08 -15.15 -7.47
N TYR A 54 5.41 -14.13 -6.94
CA TYR A 54 5.99 -13.20 -5.96
C TYR A 54 5.69 -13.60 -4.52
N GLY A 55 4.48 -14.10 -4.24
CA GLY A 55 4.09 -14.47 -2.89
C GLY A 55 2.60 -14.75 -2.72
N GLN A 56 2.09 -14.49 -1.53
CA GLN A 56 0.68 -14.71 -1.19
C GLN A 56 -0.21 -13.82 -2.04
N VAL A 57 -1.25 -14.38 -2.67
CA VAL A 57 -2.26 -13.61 -3.41
C VAL A 57 -3.57 -13.64 -2.64
N ILE A 58 -4.12 -12.46 -2.37
CA ILE A 58 -5.37 -12.25 -1.63
C ILE A 58 -6.34 -11.55 -2.56
N VAL A 59 -7.46 -12.19 -2.89
CA VAL A 59 -8.54 -11.60 -3.68
C VAL A 59 -9.64 -11.12 -2.73
N SER A 60 -9.91 -9.83 -2.72
CA SER A 60 -10.91 -9.20 -1.87
C SER A 60 -12.03 -8.61 -2.72
N CYS A 61 -13.14 -9.35 -2.80
CA CYS A 61 -14.27 -9.09 -3.67
C CYS A 61 -15.57 -8.94 -2.88
N TRP A 62 -16.70 -8.71 -3.57
CA TRP A 62 -18.01 -8.57 -2.95
C TRP A 62 -18.79 -9.90 -2.98
N ASP A 63 -19.76 -10.03 -2.08
CA ASP A 63 -20.65 -11.18 -1.94
C ASP A 63 -21.60 -11.39 -3.11
N ASN A 64 -21.78 -10.39 -3.96
CA ASN A 64 -22.55 -10.47 -5.19
C ASN A 64 -21.70 -10.74 -6.45
N ASP A 65 -20.39 -10.97 -6.30
CA ASP A 65 -19.52 -11.36 -7.42
C ASP A 65 -19.64 -12.86 -7.73
N ASP A 66 -19.40 -13.23 -8.99
CA ASP A 66 -19.34 -14.62 -9.43
C ASP A 66 -17.98 -15.26 -9.09
N ILE A 67 -17.90 -15.86 -7.90
CA ILE A 67 -16.68 -16.49 -7.36
C ILE A 67 -16.22 -17.69 -8.21
N SER A 68 -17.10 -18.31 -9.00
CA SER A 68 -16.72 -19.46 -9.86
C SER A 68 -15.63 -19.10 -10.87
N LYS A 69 -15.49 -17.80 -11.21
CA LYS A 69 -14.39 -17.29 -12.04
C LYS A 69 -13.00 -17.52 -11.44
N LEU A 70 -12.92 -17.76 -10.13
CA LEU A 70 -11.69 -18.01 -9.39
C LEU A 70 -11.40 -19.50 -9.18
N ASP A 71 -12.29 -20.41 -9.60
CA ASP A 71 -12.14 -21.86 -9.44
C ASP A 71 -10.74 -22.38 -9.83
N PRO A 72 -10.09 -21.91 -10.92
CA PRO A 72 -8.75 -22.35 -11.27
C PRO A 72 -7.66 -22.03 -10.23
N TYR A 73 -7.92 -21.09 -9.32
CA TYR A 73 -6.95 -20.53 -8.40
C TYR A 73 -7.31 -20.70 -6.92
N LEU A 74 -8.52 -21.18 -6.57
CA LEU A 74 -9.01 -21.21 -5.18
C LEU A 74 -8.08 -21.89 -4.17
N ASN A 75 -7.31 -22.90 -4.59
CA ASN A 75 -6.36 -23.61 -3.73
C ASN A 75 -4.99 -22.89 -3.57
N GLN A 76 -4.80 -21.78 -4.28
CA GLN A 76 -3.53 -21.04 -4.34
C GLN A 76 -3.67 -19.60 -3.83
N ILE A 77 -4.90 -19.12 -3.66
CA ILE A 77 -5.21 -17.76 -3.22
C ILE A 77 -5.95 -17.77 -1.88
N ASP A 78 -5.85 -16.67 -1.15
CA ASP A 78 -6.77 -16.36 -0.07
C ASP A 78 -7.95 -15.54 -0.61
N LEU A 79 -9.17 -16.03 -0.42
CA LEU A 79 -10.38 -15.31 -0.80
C LEU A 79 -10.99 -14.58 0.41
N VAL A 80 -11.27 -13.29 0.24
CA VAL A 80 -11.98 -12.46 1.21
C VAL A 80 -13.26 -11.93 0.56
N VAL A 81 -14.38 -12.54 0.91
CA VAL A 81 -15.70 -12.11 0.42
C VAL A 81 -16.28 -11.09 1.40
N ASN A 82 -16.54 -9.88 0.91
CA ASN A 82 -17.06 -8.78 1.70
C ASN A 82 -18.57 -8.65 1.50
N ASN A 83 -19.33 -8.53 2.57
CA ASN A 83 -20.78 -8.32 2.48
C ASN A 83 -21.08 -6.85 2.13
N TYR A 84 -21.75 -6.61 1.01
CA TYR A 84 -22.06 -5.24 0.56
C TYR A 84 -22.99 -4.50 1.54
N ALA A 85 -23.89 -5.23 2.22
CA ALA A 85 -24.80 -4.67 3.23
C ALA A 85 -24.07 -4.19 4.50
N ASP A 86 -22.90 -4.74 4.82
CA ASP A 86 -22.10 -4.28 5.96
C ASP A 86 -21.42 -2.92 5.72
N ALA A 87 -21.23 -2.55 4.45
CA ALA A 87 -20.62 -1.28 4.04
C ALA A 87 -21.66 -0.17 3.72
N LEU A 88 -22.83 -0.54 3.19
CA LEU A 88 -23.87 0.34 2.65
C LEU A 88 -24.50 1.36 3.63
N PRO A 89 -24.95 0.98 4.85
CA PRO A 89 -25.55 1.93 5.79
C PRO A 89 -24.57 3.04 6.21
N ARG A 90 -23.27 2.77 6.08
CA ARG A 90 -22.16 3.64 6.48
C ARG A 90 -21.66 4.51 5.31
N ALA A 91 -21.75 3.99 4.07
CA ALA A 91 -21.53 4.70 2.81
C ALA A 91 -22.41 5.95 2.61
N ARG A 92 -23.68 5.89 3.03
CA ARG A 92 -24.66 7.00 2.83
C ARG A 92 -24.30 8.30 3.56
N ARG A 93 -23.42 8.23 4.57
CA ARG A 93 -22.97 9.39 5.37
C ARG A 93 -21.92 10.25 4.66
N THR A 94 -21.32 9.75 3.58
CA THR A 94 -20.20 10.44 2.93
C THR A 94 -20.65 11.37 1.80
N HIS A 95 -21.93 11.35 1.41
CA HIS A 95 -22.50 12.17 0.32
C HIS A 95 -21.77 12.08 -1.04
N HIS A 96 -20.93 11.07 -1.25
CA HIS A 96 -20.23 10.84 -2.52
C HIS A 96 -21.04 9.89 -3.40
N ARG A 97 -21.01 10.11 -4.73
CA ARG A 97 -21.66 9.22 -5.72
C ARG A 97 -21.12 7.78 -5.65
N ASN A 98 -19.82 7.65 -5.38
CA ASN A 98 -19.17 6.38 -5.11
C ASN A 98 -18.71 6.37 -3.64
N PRO A 99 -19.18 5.45 -2.80
CA PRO A 99 -18.85 5.49 -1.39
C PRO A 99 -17.38 5.13 -1.13
N ILE A 100 -16.62 6.10 -0.62
CA ILE A 100 -15.20 5.99 -0.26
C ILE A 100 -14.93 4.78 0.65
N ILE A 101 -15.91 4.40 1.48
CA ILE A 101 -15.81 3.26 2.38
C ILE A 101 -15.57 1.93 1.66
N LEU A 102 -16.09 1.73 0.43
CA LEU A 102 -16.05 0.43 -0.25
C LEU A 102 -14.61 -0.04 -0.50
N GLN A 103 -13.76 0.84 -1.01
CA GLN A 103 -12.35 0.56 -1.24
C GLN A 103 -11.56 0.37 0.04
N ASN A 104 -11.81 1.21 1.04
CA ASN A 104 -11.10 1.13 2.32
C ASN A 104 -11.49 -0.12 3.11
N PHE A 105 -12.77 -0.50 3.09
CA PHE A 105 -13.30 -1.69 3.75
C PHE A 105 -12.72 -2.99 3.18
N THR A 106 -12.81 -3.14 1.85
CA THR A 106 -12.28 -4.31 1.13
C THR A 106 -10.77 -4.44 1.31
N THR A 107 -10.02 -3.34 1.24
CA THR A 107 -8.56 -3.34 1.48
C THR A 107 -8.23 -3.69 2.93
N HIS A 108 -8.93 -3.09 3.90
CA HIS A 108 -8.73 -3.38 5.32
C HIS A 108 -8.96 -4.86 5.66
N ASN A 109 -10.03 -5.46 5.16
CA ASN A 109 -10.32 -6.87 5.40
C ASN A 109 -9.31 -7.80 4.72
N ALA A 110 -8.84 -7.47 3.51
CA ALA A 110 -7.77 -8.20 2.85
C ALA A 110 -6.46 -8.16 3.63
N LEU A 111 -6.09 -6.97 4.13
CA LEU A 111 -4.87 -6.78 4.92
C LEU A 111 -4.86 -7.62 6.19
N LYS A 112 -6.00 -7.96 6.79
CA LYS A 112 -6.05 -8.90 7.94
C LYS A 112 -5.52 -10.29 7.59
N LYS A 113 -5.61 -10.70 6.32
CA LYS A 113 -5.08 -11.97 5.81
C LYS A 113 -3.63 -11.88 5.32
N ALA A 114 -3.12 -10.67 5.09
CA ALA A 114 -1.75 -10.46 4.63
C ALA A 114 -0.72 -10.89 5.69
N THR A 115 0.13 -11.83 5.27
CA THR A 115 1.21 -12.42 6.09
C THR A 115 2.60 -11.99 5.64
N GLY A 116 2.75 -11.47 4.42
CA GLY A 116 4.02 -10.99 3.90
C GLY A 116 4.55 -9.80 4.70
N TYR A 117 5.86 -9.60 4.70
CA TYR A 117 6.49 -8.43 5.30
C TYR A 117 6.05 -7.15 4.59
N PHE A 118 5.98 -7.20 3.26
CA PHE A 118 5.38 -6.17 2.42
C PHE A 118 3.99 -6.55 1.96
N SER A 119 3.15 -5.54 1.71
CA SER A 119 1.88 -5.69 1.04
C SER A 119 1.82 -4.79 -0.19
N ILE A 120 1.20 -5.28 -1.26
CA ILE A 120 0.93 -4.52 -2.49
C ILE A 120 -0.56 -4.61 -2.75
N LYS A 121 -1.26 -3.47 -2.73
CA LYS A 121 -2.66 -3.34 -3.09
C LYS A 121 -2.75 -2.87 -4.54
N THR A 122 -3.56 -3.57 -5.33
CA THR A 122 -3.98 -3.17 -6.68
C THR A 122 -5.49 -3.06 -6.75
N ARG A 123 -6.02 -2.31 -7.72
CA ARG A 123 -7.42 -2.42 -8.08
C ARG A 123 -7.66 -3.65 -8.96
N SER A 124 -8.83 -4.26 -8.82
CA SER A 124 -9.29 -5.42 -9.58
C SER A 124 -9.49 -5.12 -11.06
N ASP A 125 -9.86 -3.89 -11.42
CA ASP A 125 -9.98 -3.47 -12.81
C ASP A 125 -8.63 -3.13 -13.45
N GLU A 126 -7.50 -3.55 -12.88
CA GLU A 126 -6.15 -3.27 -13.38
C GLU A 126 -5.28 -4.52 -13.41
N SER A 127 -4.17 -4.47 -14.14
CA SER A 127 -3.20 -5.55 -14.23
C SER A 127 -1.79 -4.99 -14.17
N TRP A 128 -0.97 -5.54 -13.28
CA TRP A 128 0.42 -5.14 -13.04
C TRP A 128 1.34 -6.37 -13.03
N PRO A 129 1.50 -7.10 -14.15
CA PRO A 129 2.10 -8.43 -14.14
C PRO A 129 3.59 -8.47 -13.77
N GLU A 130 4.31 -7.36 -13.89
CA GLU A 130 5.72 -7.25 -13.51
C GLU A 130 5.88 -6.24 -12.37
N LEU A 131 6.13 -6.75 -11.15
CA LEU A 131 6.23 -5.95 -9.92
C LEU A 131 7.66 -5.78 -9.43
N ASP A 132 8.67 -6.34 -10.11
CA ASP A 132 10.07 -6.25 -9.70
C ASP A 132 10.56 -4.80 -9.47
N PRO A 133 10.23 -3.82 -10.33
CA PRO A 133 10.60 -2.43 -10.08
C PRO A 133 10.02 -1.88 -8.76
N LEU A 134 8.78 -2.22 -8.44
CA LEU A 134 8.12 -1.83 -7.19
C LEU A 134 8.76 -2.51 -5.97
N LEU A 135 9.02 -3.81 -6.07
CA LEU A 135 9.66 -4.58 -5.00
C LEU A 135 11.08 -4.08 -4.72
N ASN A 136 11.83 -3.69 -5.75
CA ASN A 136 13.15 -3.11 -5.60
C ASN A 136 13.10 -1.76 -4.86
N MET A 137 12.09 -0.92 -5.13
CA MET A 137 11.88 0.31 -4.37
C MET A 137 11.52 0.03 -2.90
N LEU A 138 10.66 -0.94 -2.62
CA LEU A 138 10.32 -1.34 -1.23
C LEU A 138 11.54 -1.82 -0.46
N ARG A 139 12.36 -2.69 -1.07
CA ARG A 139 13.61 -3.20 -0.49
C ARG A 139 14.60 -2.06 -0.26
N ASN A 140 14.77 -1.16 -1.23
CA ASN A 140 15.62 0.00 -1.07
C ASN A 140 15.17 0.89 0.09
N ASN A 141 13.87 1.13 0.25
CA ASN A 141 13.35 1.90 1.38
C ASN A 141 13.60 1.20 2.73
N ARG A 142 13.47 -0.13 2.79
CA ARG A 142 13.81 -0.93 3.97
C ARG A 142 15.30 -0.83 4.32
N ASP A 143 16.17 -0.87 3.31
CA ASP A 143 17.61 -1.03 3.51
C ASP A 143 18.37 0.30 3.61
N THR A 144 17.73 1.42 3.24
CA THR A 144 18.34 2.76 3.27
C THR A 144 17.85 3.58 4.46
N LYS A 145 18.78 4.34 5.03
CA LYS A 145 18.49 5.34 6.06
C LYS A 145 18.41 6.72 5.44
N ASP A 146 17.51 7.55 5.95
CA ASP A 146 17.56 8.98 5.71
C ASP A 146 18.88 9.53 6.30
N PRO A 147 19.71 10.22 5.50
CA PRO A 147 21.04 10.66 5.93
C PRO A 147 21.01 11.75 7.01
N ASN A 148 19.89 12.47 7.15
CA ASN A 148 19.76 13.56 8.12
C ASN A 148 19.28 13.06 9.48
N THR A 149 18.47 12.01 9.51
CA THR A 149 17.84 11.48 10.73
C THR A 149 18.41 10.14 11.18
N GLY A 150 19.06 9.39 10.28
CA GLY A 150 19.56 8.04 10.55
C GLY A 150 18.47 6.97 10.69
N ILE A 151 17.21 7.31 10.39
CA ILE A 151 16.07 6.40 10.45
C ILE A 151 15.91 5.68 9.10
N TYR A 152 15.55 4.40 9.13
CA TYR A 152 15.21 3.64 7.93
C TYR A 152 13.94 4.18 7.25
N ASN A 153 13.89 4.11 5.92
CA ASN A 153 12.75 4.61 5.14
C ASN A 153 11.61 3.57 4.98
N ASP A 154 11.63 2.48 5.76
CA ASP A 154 10.70 1.34 5.65
C ASP A 154 9.23 1.69 5.96
N TYR A 155 9.00 2.86 6.56
CA TYR A 155 7.68 3.41 6.85
C TYR A 155 7.01 4.07 5.63
N LYS A 156 7.78 4.41 4.60
CA LYS A 156 7.25 5.07 3.41
C LYS A 156 6.27 4.17 2.65
N ILE A 157 5.26 4.81 2.06
CA ILE A 157 4.31 4.18 1.17
C ILE A 157 4.65 4.53 -0.27
N ILE A 158 4.74 3.53 -1.13
CA ILE A 158 4.94 3.74 -2.57
C ILE A 158 3.57 3.67 -3.24
N THR A 159 3.25 4.66 -4.06
CA THR A 159 2.04 4.62 -4.91
C THR A 159 2.37 4.85 -6.37
N SER A 160 1.48 4.46 -7.29
CA SER A 160 1.62 4.85 -8.69
C SER A 160 1.53 6.38 -8.87
N ASN A 161 1.93 6.88 -10.03
CA ASN A 161 1.68 8.27 -10.43
C ASN A 161 0.26 8.51 -10.97
N ILE A 162 -0.58 7.47 -11.15
CA ILE A 162 -1.96 7.62 -11.64
C ILE A 162 -2.76 8.54 -10.73
N TYR A 163 -3.20 9.68 -11.26
CA TYR A 163 -3.92 10.71 -10.50
C TYR A 163 -3.20 11.22 -9.24
N PHE A 164 -1.89 11.02 -9.12
CA PHE A 164 -1.10 11.65 -8.07
C PHE A 164 -1.03 13.15 -8.37
N ARG A 165 -1.64 13.99 -7.52
CA ARG A 165 -1.75 15.43 -7.80
C ARG A 165 -0.56 16.21 -7.24
N TYR A 166 -0.22 17.30 -7.93
CA TYR A 166 0.66 18.32 -7.37
C TYR A 166 -0.03 18.98 -6.16
N ASP A 167 0.75 19.46 -5.19
CA ASP A 167 0.21 20.03 -3.96
C ASP A 167 -0.65 21.29 -4.21
N SER A 168 -0.31 22.05 -5.27
CA SER A 168 -1.08 23.21 -5.73
C SER A 168 -2.47 22.86 -6.27
N GLN A 169 -2.68 21.63 -6.71
CA GLN A 169 -3.95 21.14 -7.25
C GLN A 169 -4.78 20.49 -6.15
N CYS A 170 -4.18 19.58 -5.37
CA CYS A 170 -4.85 18.92 -4.27
C CYS A 170 -3.85 18.45 -3.21
N LYS A 171 -4.07 18.86 -1.97
CA LYS A 171 -3.19 18.52 -0.84
C LYS A 171 -3.42 17.08 -0.41
N PHE A 172 -2.33 16.39 -0.07
CA PHE A 172 -2.38 15.00 0.43
C PHE A 172 -3.06 14.00 -0.51
N HIS A 173 -2.91 14.15 -1.82
CA HIS A 173 -3.63 13.34 -2.82
C HIS A 173 -2.70 12.33 -3.53
N PRO A 174 -2.32 11.21 -2.88
CA PRO A 174 -1.58 10.14 -3.54
C PRO A 174 -2.45 9.42 -4.58
N SER A 175 -1.86 8.46 -5.29
CA SER A 175 -2.64 7.52 -6.11
C SER A 175 -3.22 6.41 -5.24
N ASP A 176 -4.40 5.93 -5.61
CA ASP A 176 -5.05 4.81 -4.96
C ASP A 176 -5.08 3.52 -5.81
N HIS A 177 -4.60 3.60 -7.05
CA HIS A 177 -4.62 2.53 -8.05
C HIS A 177 -3.67 1.39 -7.66
N LEU A 178 -2.42 1.75 -7.37
CA LEU A 178 -1.38 0.88 -6.83
C LEU A 178 -0.82 1.51 -5.54
N ILE A 179 -0.86 0.77 -4.42
CA ILE A 179 -0.32 1.21 -3.13
C ILE A 179 0.49 0.07 -2.53
N ALA A 180 1.72 0.33 -2.09
CA ALA A 180 2.57 -0.67 -1.47
C ALA A 180 3.35 -0.12 -0.29
N GLY A 181 3.68 -0.99 0.66
CA GLY A 181 4.47 -0.63 1.84
C GLY A 181 4.63 -1.82 2.79
N ARG A 182 5.22 -1.55 3.96
CA ARG A 182 5.27 -2.55 5.03
C ARG A 182 3.85 -2.95 5.45
N THR A 183 3.59 -4.25 5.56
CA THR A 183 2.24 -4.78 5.85
C THR A 183 1.64 -4.22 7.13
N THR A 184 2.45 -4.09 8.20
CA THR A 184 2.00 -3.49 9.47
C THR A 184 1.57 -2.04 9.28
N ARG A 185 2.37 -1.27 8.53
CA ARG A 185 2.07 0.13 8.20
C ARG A 185 0.75 0.25 7.41
N MET A 186 0.58 -0.59 6.38
CA MET A 186 -0.65 -0.61 5.58
C MET A 186 -1.88 -0.99 6.41
N LYS A 187 -1.75 -1.96 7.34
CA LYS A 187 -2.83 -2.34 8.27
C LYS A 187 -3.30 -1.13 9.10
N ASP A 188 -2.37 -0.36 9.66
CA ASP A 188 -2.70 0.83 10.46
C ASP A 188 -3.40 1.90 9.61
N ILE A 189 -2.87 2.16 8.40
CA ILE A 189 -3.43 3.15 7.45
C ILE A 189 -4.87 2.80 7.09
N PHE A 190 -5.11 1.58 6.61
CA PHE A 190 -6.44 1.18 6.12
C PHE A 190 -7.42 0.90 7.25
N TYR A 191 -6.94 0.57 8.45
CA TYR A 191 -7.79 0.59 9.64
C TYR A 191 -8.24 2.02 9.95
N LYS A 192 -7.34 3.01 9.91
CA LYS A 192 -7.69 4.42 10.12
C LYS A 192 -8.69 4.94 9.08
N THR A 193 -8.44 4.69 7.79
CA THR A 193 -9.37 5.12 6.73
C THR A 193 -10.75 4.49 6.91
N TYR A 194 -10.81 3.19 7.25
CA TYR A 194 -12.05 2.49 7.56
C TYR A 194 -12.79 3.14 8.75
N ILE A 195 -12.10 3.39 9.86
CA ILE A 195 -12.66 4.02 11.06
C ILE A 195 -13.17 5.43 10.75
N ASP A 196 -12.43 6.22 9.97
CA ASP A 196 -12.84 7.57 9.60
C ASP A 196 -14.08 7.58 8.72
N CYS A 197 -14.17 6.65 7.76
CA CYS A 197 -15.40 6.42 6.99
C CYS A 197 -16.58 6.03 7.88
N MET A 198 -16.34 5.20 8.89
CA MET A 198 -17.37 4.67 9.80
C MET A 198 -17.97 5.75 10.71
N TYR A 199 -17.13 6.62 11.25
CA TYR A 199 -17.52 7.60 12.26
C TYR A 199 -17.66 9.04 11.74
N GLY A 200 -17.48 9.26 10.42
CA GLY A 200 -17.94 10.46 9.73
C GLY A 200 -16.97 11.64 9.71
N SER A 201 -15.69 11.43 10.01
CA SER A 201 -14.66 12.47 9.95
C SER A 201 -14.14 12.78 8.54
N ILE A 202 -14.96 12.55 7.50
CA ILE A 202 -14.52 12.58 6.09
C ILE A 202 -15.36 13.49 5.17
N ALA A 203 -16.17 14.39 5.73
CA ALA A 203 -16.95 15.33 4.93
C ALA A 203 -16.03 16.18 4.02
N GLY A 204 -16.28 16.14 2.71
CA GLY A 204 -15.52 16.92 1.72
C GLY A 204 -14.14 16.37 1.36
N VAL A 205 -13.79 15.17 1.82
CA VAL A 205 -12.48 14.53 1.58
C VAL A 205 -12.63 13.44 0.52
N GLY A 206 -11.81 13.48 -0.53
CA GLY A 206 -11.75 12.41 -1.55
C GLY A 206 -11.15 11.10 -1.02
N PRO A 207 -11.34 9.96 -1.71
CA PRO A 207 -10.76 8.68 -1.27
C PRO A 207 -9.23 8.73 -1.18
N GLU A 208 -8.58 9.36 -2.15
CA GLU A 208 -7.13 9.55 -2.20
C GLU A 208 -6.65 10.44 -1.05
N GLU A 209 -7.32 11.57 -0.83
CA GLU A 209 -7.00 12.51 0.25
C GLU A 209 -7.14 11.85 1.63
N LEU A 210 -8.16 11.00 1.82
CA LEU A 210 -8.35 10.24 3.04
C LEU A 210 -7.20 9.26 3.28
N ILE A 211 -6.76 8.55 2.24
CA ILE A 211 -5.59 7.66 2.30
C ILE A 211 -4.36 8.48 2.67
N GLY A 212 -4.09 9.58 1.95
CA GLY A 212 -2.95 10.47 2.19
C GLY A 212 -2.89 10.97 3.64
N LYS A 213 -4.00 11.51 4.15
CA LYS A 213 -4.11 11.96 5.55
C LYS A 213 -3.92 10.83 6.55
N SER A 214 -4.40 9.63 6.24
CA SER A 214 -4.23 8.45 7.10
C SER A 214 -2.79 7.96 7.12
N VAL A 215 -2.07 8.01 6.00
CA VAL A 215 -0.61 7.75 5.95
C VAL A 215 0.14 8.73 6.84
N VAL A 216 -0.21 10.01 6.84
CA VAL A 216 0.45 10.96 7.74
C VAL A 216 0.10 10.68 9.20
N SER A 217 -1.19 10.62 9.53
CA SER A 217 -1.66 10.62 10.93
C SER A 217 -1.40 9.34 11.72
N THR A 218 -1.13 8.23 11.03
CA THR A 218 -0.81 6.95 11.69
C THR A 218 0.68 6.72 11.89
N TYR A 219 1.54 7.62 11.38
CA TYR A 219 2.99 7.52 11.60
C TYR A 219 3.39 8.19 12.90
N ARG A 220 4.10 7.45 13.75
CA ARG A 220 4.78 7.98 14.93
C ARG A 220 6.26 8.13 14.63
N ASP A 221 6.73 9.36 14.55
CA ASP A 221 8.12 9.68 14.28
C ASP A 221 9.01 9.21 15.43
N PRO A 222 10.03 8.37 15.18
CA PRO A 222 10.86 7.83 16.24
C PRO A 222 11.87 8.86 16.80
N THR A 223 12.20 9.92 16.04
CA THR A 223 13.04 11.03 16.51
C THR A 223 12.27 11.96 17.42
N THR A 224 11.11 12.44 17.00
CA THR A 224 10.30 13.39 17.79
C THR A 224 9.39 12.70 18.81
N LYS A 225 9.21 11.37 18.71
CA LYS A 225 8.33 10.53 19.52
C LYS A 225 6.85 10.94 19.45
N SER A 226 6.47 11.71 18.44
CA SER A 226 5.11 12.24 18.22
C SER A 226 4.48 11.69 16.94
N PHE A 227 3.16 11.73 16.86
CA PHE A 227 2.48 11.50 15.59
C PHE A 227 2.64 12.70 14.66
N ASP A 228 2.75 12.44 13.36
CA ASP A 228 2.58 13.49 12.36
C ASP A 228 1.11 13.85 12.21
N PHE A 229 0.83 15.10 11.85
CA PHE A 229 -0.54 15.58 11.62
C PHE A 229 -0.64 16.22 10.23
N PRO A 230 -1.69 15.93 9.45
CA PRO A 230 -1.81 16.38 8.06
C PRO A 230 -2.25 17.86 7.98
N PHE A 231 -1.39 18.76 8.45
CA PHE A 231 -1.62 20.19 8.34
C PHE A 231 -1.40 20.66 6.90
N ALA A 232 -2.37 21.38 6.35
CA ALA A 232 -2.36 21.81 4.94
C ALA A 232 -1.13 22.64 4.56
N ASN A 233 -0.57 23.43 5.48
CA ASN A 233 0.64 24.22 5.26
C ASN A 233 1.94 23.38 5.25
N ARG A 234 1.90 22.12 5.68
CA ARG A 234 3.02 21.16 5.69
C ARG A 234 2.84 20.02 4.70
N SER A 235 1.84 20.10 3.83
CA SER A 235 1.46 19.05 2.89
C SER A 235 2.62 18.60 2.00
N VAL A 236 3.35 19.52 1.35
CA VAL A 236 4.56 19.19 0.57
C VAL A 236 5.60 18.42 1.38
N GLU A 237 5.94 18.92 2.58
CA GLU A 237 6.94 18.31 3.47
C GLU A 237 6.53 16.90 3.87
N LEU A 238 5.29 16.74 4.35
CA LEU A 238 4.75 15.47 4.83
C LEU A 238 4.58 14.48 3.68
N MET A 239 4.17 14.91 2.49
CA MET A 239 4.09 14.03 1.33
C MET A 239 5.48 13.52 0.92
N LYS A 240 6.50 14.40 0.88
CA LYS A 240 7.90 13.99 0.61
C LYS A 240 8.47 13.04 1.66
N LYS A 241 8.06 13.21 2.93
CA LYS A 241 8.44 12.32 4.03
C LYS A 241 7.81 10.94 3.91
N HIS A 242 6.51 10.88 3.61
CA HIS A 242 5.72 9.65 3.74
C HIS A 242 5.56 8.84 2.46
N PHE A 243 5.80 9.43 1.30
CA PHE A 243 5.55 8.78 0.02
C PHE A 243 6.78 8.72 -0.87
N ASP A 244 6.80 7.70 -1.71
CA ASP A 244 7.52 7.70 -2.98
C ASP A 244 6.55 7.37 -4.12
N ILE A 245 6.93 7.72 -5.34
CA ILE A 245 6.09 7.52 -6.53
C ILE A 245 6.78 6.56 -7.48
N ILE A 246 6.10 5.46 -7.82
CA ILE A 246 6.50 4.62 -8.95
C ILE A 246 5.75 5.09 -10.20
N ARG A 247 6.51 5.32 -11.28
CA ARG A 247 5.93 5.63 -12.58
C ARG A 247 5.35 4.36 -13.20
N ILE A 248 4.14 4.43 -13.74
CA ILE A 248 3.55 3.27 -14.44
C ILE A 248 4.35 2.89 -15.69
N SER A 249 5.04 3.84 -16.33
CA SER A 249 5.98 3.54 -17.41
C SER A 249 7.17 2.68 -16.98
N ALA A 250 7.48 2.64 -15.68
CA ALA A 250 8.49 1.74 -15.13
C ALA A 250 7.95 0.35 -14.76
N LEU A 251 6.64 0.10 -14.90
CA LEU A 251 5.99 -1.19 -14.66
C LEU A 251 5.59 -1.81 -16.00
N PRO A 252 6.35 -2.78 -16.54
CA PRO A 252 6.08 -3.31 -17.87
C PRO A 252 4.75 -4.06 -17.94
N ARG A 253 4.15 -4.06 -19.14
CA ARG A 253 2.89 -4.76 -19.45
C ARG A 253 1.72 -4.40 -18.51
N HIS A 254 1.77 -3.22 -17.91
CA HIS A 254 0.67 -2.73 -17.08
C HIS A 254 -0.55 -2.39 -17.93
N ILE A 255 -1.72 -2.52 -17.32
CA ILE A 255 -2.99 -2.06 -17.86
C ILE A 255 -3.74 -1.40 -16.72
N TRP A 256 -4.10 -0.13 -16.87
CA TRP A 256 -4.89 0.60 -15.88
C TRP A 256 -6.19 1.13 -16.51
N THR A 257 -7.11 1.59 -15.68
CA THR A 257 -8.43 2.06 -16.12
C THR A 257 -8.86 3.32 -15.39
N SER A 258 -9.78 4.06 -16.01
CA SER A 258 -10.37 5.25 -15.41
C SER A 258 -11.88 5.27 -15.58
N SER A 259 -12.60 5.67 -14.53
CA SER A 259 -14.04 5.93 -14.61
C SER A 259 -14.37 7.04 -15.62
N TYR A 260 -13.49 8.02 -15.82
CA TYR A 260 -13.66 9.09 -16.82
C TYR A 260 -13.58 8.57 -18.25
N ARG A 261 -12.92 7.44 -18.47
CA ARG A 261 -12.78 6.75 -19.75
C ARG A 261 -13.64 5.50 -19.83
N LYS A 262 -14.71 5.42 -19.04
CA LYS A 262 -15.63 4.27 -19.00
C LYS A 262 -14.91 2.91 -18.82
N TYR A 263 -13.78 2.91 -18.10
CA TYR A 263 -12.94 1.75 -17.85
C TYR A 263 -12.27 1.13 -19.09
N ASP A 264 -12.06 1.93 -20.14
CA ASP A 264 -11.22 1.55 -21.28
C ASP A 264 -9.78 1.25 -20.83
N PRO A 265 -9.10 0.24 -21.40
CA PRO A 265 -7.71 -0.06 -21.09
C PRO A 265 -6.77 1.11 -21.46
N LEU A 266 -5.94 1.53 -20.51
CA LEU A 266 -4.96 2.60 -20.67
C LEU A 266 -3.55 2.09 -20.37
N TYR A 267 -2.58 2.70 -21.05
CA TYR A 267 -1.15 2.34 -21.00
C TYR A 267 -0.22 3.56 -20.89
N SER A 268 -0.76 4.76 -21.13
CA SER A 268 0.00 6.01 -21.13
C SER A 268 -0.11 6.71 -19.79
N GLU A 269 0.92 7.50 -19.48
CA GLU A 269 0.88 8.49 -18.41
C GLU A 269 0.20 9.78 -18.89
N GLU A 270 -0.44 10.49 -17.96
CA GLU A 270 -0.97 11.85 -18.19
C GLU A 270 -0.16 12.88 -17.37
N ASP A 271 -0.63 14.13 -17.33
CA ASP A 271 0.03 15.25 -16.63
C ASP A 271 -0.19 15.18 -15.10
N TRP A 272 0.42 14.18 -14.48
CA TRP A 272 0.37 13.93 -13.04
C TRP A 272 1.74 14.19 -12.41
N CYS A 273 1.79 14.21 -11.07
CA CYS A 273 3.06 14.25 -10.38
C CYS A 273 3.83 12.93 -10.58
N HIS A 274 4.88 12.93 -11.40
CA HIS A 274 5.64 11.72 -11.72
C HIS A 274 6.74 11.37 -10.69
N HIS A 275 7.05 12.28 -9.76
CA HIS A 275 8.11 12.07 -8.77
C HIS A 275 7.85 12.92 -7.51
N ILE A 276 8.00 12.34 -6.32
CA ILE A 276 7.62 13.02 -5.06
C ILE A 276 8.38 14.33 -4.83
N ASN A 277 9.66 14.40 -5.22
CA ASN A 277 10.45 15.62 -5.16
C ASN A 277 9.91 16.79 -6.00
N ASN A 278 9.00 16.53 -6.97
CA ASN A 278 8.38 17.54 -7.81
C ASN A 278 6.98 17.97 -7.34
N ILE A 279 6.49 17.49 -6.19
CA ILE A 279 5.11 17.73 -5.72
C ILE A 279 4.79 19.22 -5.48
N ASP A 280 5.81 20.05 -5.27
CA ASP A 280 5.73 21.50 -5.08
C ASP A 280 5.69 22.30 -6.39
N LYS A 281 5.97 21.67 -7.52
CA LYS A 281 5.89 22.32 -8.83
C LYS A 281 4.42 22.59 -9.20
N ARG A 282 4.21 23.65 -9.98
CA ARG A 282 2.92 23.85 -10.67
C ARG A 282 2.91 22.90 -11.87
N GLY A 283 2.10 21.85 -11.79
CA GLY A 283 1.62 21.16 -12.99
C GLY A 283 0.43 21.87 -13.60
#